data_AF-A0A3A9GTL6-F1
#
_entry.id   AF-A0A3A9GTL6-F1
#
_cell.length_a   1.000
_cell.length_b   1.000
_cell.length_c   1.000
_cell.angle_alpha   90.00
_cell.angle_beta   90.00
_cell.angle_gamma   90.00
#
_symmetry.space_group_name_H-M   'P 1'
#
loop_
_entity.id
_entity.type
_entity.pdbx_description
1 polymer ?
#
loop_
_entity_poly.entity_id
_entity_poly.type
_entity_poly.pdbx_seq_one_letter_code
_entity_poly.pdbx_strand_id
1 'polypeptide(L)'
;MATGRVEIYYGEGRGKSSSALGTAIQAVSEGKDVFIIQFLKGKSNQKMEFLKRLEPEIKFFRFEKSQEYFNELSGEQQEEEAVNIKNGMNFARKVLSTGECDLLVLDEVLGLIDNRLIELEELKNMILARPEGMEVVLTGRVFQEELRPLADQVYHIVTEP
;
A
#
# COMPACT_ATOMS: atom_id res chain seq x y z
N MET A 1 -14.51 -14.24 -16.56
CA MET A 1 -14.54 -13.47 -15.31
C MET A 1 -13.09 -13.18 -14.98
N ALA A 2 -12.72 -11.90 -14.82
CA ALA A 2 -11.33 -11.55 -14.55
C ALA A 2 -11.01 -11.90 -13.09
N THR A 3 -10.04 -12.77 -12.87
CA THR A 3 -9.52 -13.07 -11.52
C THR A 3 -8.72 -11.86 -11.04
N GLY A 4 -9.09 -11.30 -9.88
CA GLY A 4 -8.40 -10.14 -9.30
C GLY A 4 -6.94 -10.44 -9.01
N ARG A 5 -6.04 -9.60 -9.53
CA ARG A 5 -4.58 -9.80 -9.52
C ARG A 5 -3.91 -9.22 -8.29
N VAL A 6 -2.84 -9.86 -7.83
CA VAL A 6 -1.94 -9.36 -6.78
C VAL A 6 -0.58 -9.03 -7.39
N GLU A 7 -0.22 -7.76 -7.38
CA GLU A 7 1.07 -7.26 -7.87
C GLU A 7 1.92 -6.76 -6.70
N ILE A 8 3.21 -7.05 -6.74
CA ILE A 8 4.16 -6.62 -5.70
C ILE A 8 5.34 -5.90 -6.35
N TYR A 9 5.59 -4.65 -5.95
CA TYR A 9 6.77 -3.89 -6.32
C TYR A 9 7.72 -3.76 -5.14
N TYR A 10 8.90 -4.36 -5.22
CA TYR A 10 9.88 -4.34 -4.14
C TYR A 10 11.29 -3.93 -4.59
N GLY A 11 12.22 -3.75 -3.65
CA GLY A 11 13.63 -3.44 -3.91
C GLY A 11 14.04 -2.04 -3.49
N GLU A 12 15.35 -1.76 -3.53
CA GLU A 12 15.92 -0.45 -3.13
C GLU A 12 15.82 0.62 -4.24
N GLY A 13 15.46 0.22 -5.45
CA GLY A 13 15.31 1.13 -6.58
C GLY A 13 14.14 2.11 -6.41
N ARG A 14 14.26 3.26 -7.09
CA ARG A 14 13.19 4.25 -7.19
C ARG A 14 12.18 3.80 -8.24
N GLY A 15 10.90 4.05 -8.00
CA GLY A 15 9.84 3.79 -8.99
C GLY A 15 8.67 2.97 -8.48
N LYS A 16 8.81 2.21 -7.38
CA LYS A 16 7.75 1.34 -6.83
C LYS A 16 6.40 2.06 -6.66
N SER A 17 6.37 3.15 -5.88
CA SER A 17 5.15 3.94 -5.69
C SER A 17 4.65 4.61 -6.97
N SER A 18 5.56 4.98 -7.88
CA SER A 18 5.17 5.57 -9.18
C SER A 18 4.54 4.53 -10.11
N SER A 19 5.06 3.30 -10.14
CA SER A 19 4.48 2.18 -10.86
C SER A 19 3.09 1.86 -10.32
N ALA A 20 2.96 1.77 -8.99
CA ALA A 20 1.67 1.56 -8.33
C ALA A 20 0.64 2.67 -8.64
N LEU A 21 1.08 3.94 -8.67
CA LEU A 21 0.24 5.05 -9.11
C LEU A 21 -0.12 4.97 -10.60
N GLY A 22 0.79 4.50 -11.45
CA GLY A 22 0.52 4.23 -12.86
C GLY A 22 -0.56 3.17 -13.05
N THR A 23 -0.47 2.06 -12.30
CA THR A 23 -1.50 1.01 -12.26
C THR A 23 -2.85 1.58 -11.81
N ALA A 24 -2.86 2.43 -10.78
CA ALA A 24 -4.07 3.11 -10.31
C ALA A 24 -4.71 4.01 -11.39
N ILE A 25 -3.92 4.83 -12.08
CA ILE A 25 -4.41 5.69 -13.17
C ILE A 25 -4.97 4.85 -14.33
N GLN A 26 -4.31 3.74 -14.67
CA GLN A 26 -4.80 2.82 -15.70
C GLN A 26 -6.14 2.21 -15.29
N ALA A 27 -6.27 1.71 -14.06
CA ALA A 27 -7.52 1.15 -13.56
C ALA A 27 -8.66 2.17 -13.61
N VAL A 28 -8.43 3.41 -13.18
CA VAL A 28 -9.41 4.50 -13.32
C VAL A 28 -9.82 4.72 -14.78
N SER A 29 -8.87 4.67 -15.72
CA SER A 29 -9.19 4.82 -17.15
C SER A 29 -10.08 3.70 -17.70
N GLU A 30 -10.10 2.54 -17.03
CA GLU A 30 -10.99 1.41 -17.31
C GLU A 30 -12.34 1.52 -16.57
N GLY A 31 -12.56 2.61 -15.82
CA GLY A 31 -13.79 2.85 -15.05
C GLY A 31 -13.83 2.13 -13.70
N LYS A 32 -12.69 1.70 -13.16
CA LYS A 32 -12.58 1.03 -11.86
C LYS A 32 -12.53 2.02 -10.70
N ASP A 33 -13.12 1.63 -9.57
CA ASP A 33 -12.96 2.34 -8.30
C ASP A 33 -11.58 2.02 -7.70
N VAL A 34 -10.81 3.06 -7.35
CA VAL A 34 -9.41 2.89 -6.89
C VAL A 34 -9.14 3.59 -5.56
N PHE A 35 -8.55 2.83 -4.63
CA PHE A 35 -8.12 3.34 -3.33
C PHE A 35 -6.61 3.19 -3.20
N ILE A 36 -5.94 4.23 -2.69
CA ILE A 36 -4.51 4.20 -2.36
C ILE A 36 -4.34 4.52 -0.87
N ILE A 37 -3.79 3.56 -0.13
CA ILE A 37 -3.41 3.73 1.27
C ILE A 37 -1.88 3.76 1.32
N GLN A 38 -1.32 4.82 1.89
CA GLN A 38 0.13 4.99 2.00
C GLN A 38 0.57 4.86 3.45
N PHE A 39 1.66 4.15 3.66
CA PHE A 39 2.23 3.88 4.98
C PHE A 39 3.64 4.47 5.10
N LEU A 40 4.10 4.71 6.33
CA LEU A 40 5.46 5.13 6.73
C LEU A 40 5.93 6.50 6.18
N LYS A 41 5.09 7.21 5.42
CA LYS A 41 5.46 8.44 4.70
C LYS A 41 5.25 9.73 5.49
N GLY A 42 4.67 9.64 6.69
CA GLY A 42 4.21 10.79 7.43
C GLY A 42 3.08 11.55 6.71
N LYS A 43 2.60 12.61 7.35
CA LYS A 43 1.50 13.44 6.89
C LYS A 43 1.88 14.43 5.78
N SER A 44 3.17 14.64 5.51
CA SER A 44 3.71 15.72 4.66
C SER A 44 2.82 16.09 3.45
N ASN A 45 2.40 17.36 3.45
CA ASN A 45 1.24 17.86 2.70
C ASN A 45 1.48 18.09 1.21
N GLN A 46 2.66 18.55 0.76
CA GLN A 46 2.77 19.09 -0.62
C GLN A 46 2.49 18.07 -1.73
N LYS A 47 3.08 16.86 -1.64
CA LYS A 47 2.80 15.80 -2.62
C LYS A 47 1.36 15.29 -2.49
N MET A 48 0.84 15.22 -1.27
CA MET A 48 -0.52 14.74 -1.02
C MET A 48 -1.57 15.71 -1.55
N GLU A 49 -1.37 17.02 -1.41
CA GLU A 49 -2.24 18.05 -1.97
C GLU A 49 -2.33 17.98 -3.48
N PHE A 50 -1.23 17.65 -4.17
CA PHE A 50 -1.27 17.41 -5.61
C PHE A 50 -2.06 16.15 -5.95
N LEU A 51 -1.82 15.04 -5.25
CA LEU A 51 -2.50 13.77 -5.50
C LEU A 51 -4.01 13.85 -5.23
N LYS A 52 -4.44 14.65 -4.25
CA LYS A 52 -5.86 14.93 -3.98
C LYS A 52 -6.62 15.54 -5.16
N ARG A 53 -5.93 16.10 -6.16
CA ARG A 53 -6.58 16.57 -7.40
C ARG A 53 -7.10 15.44 -8.28
N LEU A 54 -6.73 14.20 -7.97
CA LEU A 54 -7.24 12.99 -8.63
C LEU A 54 -8.48 12.42 -7.91
N GLU A 55 -8.97 13.06 -6.85
CA GLU A 55 -10.27 12.72 -6.25
C GLU A 55 -11.41 13.36 -7.06
N PRO A 56 -12.57 12.67 -7.23
CA PRO A 56 -12.94 11.42 -6.56
C PRO A 56 -12.45 10.13 -7.24
N GLU A 57 -11.78 10.20 -8.40
CA GLU A 57 -11.41 9.05 -9.21
C GLU A 57 -10.42 8.09 -8.51
N ILE A 58 -9.47 8.64 -7.74
CA ILE A 58 -8.56 7.88 -6.87
C ILE A 58 -8.67 8.43 -5.46
N LYS A 59 -9.13 7.61 -4.51
CA LYS A 59 -9.23 8.02 -3.10
C LYS A 59 -7.91 7.78 -2.37
N PHE A 60 -7.37 8.81 -1.74
CA PHE A 60 -6.08 8.74 -1.04
C PHE A 60 -6.25 8.73 0.48
N PHE A 61 -5.58 7.78 1.14
CA PHE A 61 -5.61 7.65 2.59
C PHE A 61 -4.19 7.61 3.18
N ARG A 62 -4.00 8.41 4.23
CA ARG A 62 -2.87 8.36 5.16
C ARG A 62 -3.40 8.57 6.56
N PHE A 63 -2.90 7.78 7.50
CA PHE A 63 -3.41 7.78 8.87
C PHE A 63 -2.42 8.40 9.86
N GLU A 64 -1.16 8.47 9.46
CA GLU A 64 -0.04 9.12 10.14
C GLU A 64 -0.35 10.57 10.50
N LYS A 65 0.08 10.96 11.70
CA LYS A 65 -0.08 12.30 12.26
C LYS A 65 1.23 13.08 12.25
N SER A 66 2.37 12.40 12.36
CA SER A 66 3.67 13.05 12.29
C SER A 66 3.93 13.63 10.92
N GLN A 67 4.72 14.71 10.83
CA GLN A 67 5.13 15.30 9.55
C GLN A 67 6.29 14.54 8.89
N GLU A 68 7.07 13.82 9.71
CA GLU A 68 8.30 13.13 9.32
C GLU A 68 8.01 11.68 8.92
N TYR A 69 8.95 11.04 8.22
CA TYR A 69 8.83 9.61 7.91
C TYR A 69 8.97 8.78 9.18
N PHE A 70 8.35 7.60 9.22
CA PHE A 70 8.33 6.76 10.43
C PHE A 70 9.74 6.43 10.95
N ASN A 71 10.71 6.22 10.06
CA ASN A 71 12.10 5.91 10.39
C ASN A 71 12.93 7.12 10.86
N GLU A 72 12.40 8.34 10.75
CA GLU A 72 13.03 9.58 11.21
C GLU A 72 12.58 9.94 12.64
N LEU A 73 11.50 9.33 13.12
CA LEU A 73 10.93 9.55 14.45
C LEU A 73 11.79 8.95 15.57
N SER A 74 11.71 9.54 16.76
CA SER A 74 12.23 8.92 17.98
C SER A 74 11.46 7.65 18.34
N GLY A 75 12.03 6.79 19.20
CA GLY A 75 11.35 5.54 19.60
C GLY A 75 9.98 5.77 20.25
N GLU A 76 9.84 6.78 21.12
CA GLU A 76 8.56 7.17 21.73
C GLU A 76 7.56 7.64 20.66
N GLN A 77 8.01 8.46 19.71
CA GLN A 77 7.17 8.91 18.60
C GLN A 77 6.77 7.76 17.66
N GLN A 78 7.64 6.77 17.46
CA GLN A 78 7.32 5.57 16.70
C GLN A 78 6.23 4.73 17.38
N GLU A 79 6.26 4.60 18.71
CA GLU A 79 5.21 3.90 19.46
C GLU A 79 3.85 4.60 19.33
N GLU A 80 3.83 5.93 19.43
CA GLU A 80 2.61 6.71 19.21
C GLU A 80 2.09 6.58 17.76
N GLU A 81 3.00 6.67 16.79
CA GLU A 81 2.65 6.63 15.37
C GLU A 81 2.22 5.23 14.91
N ALA A 82 2.74 4.17 15.54
CA ALA A 82 2.34 2.79 15.29
C ALA A 82 0.82 2.59 15.48
N VAL A 83 0.19 3.31 16.42
CA VAL A 83 -1.27 3.27 16.62
C VAL A 83 -2.00 3.80 15.38
N ASN A 84 -1.52 4.91 14.82
CA ASN A 84 -2.12 5.51 13.63
C ASN A 84 -1.93 4.62 12.39
N ILE A 85 -0.75 4.02 12.23
CA ILE A 85 -0.46 3.08 11.15
C ILE A 85 -1.35 1.83 11.24
N LYS A 86 -1.55 1.28 12.44
CA LYS A 86 -2.47 0.15 12.68
C LYS A 86 -3.91 0.51 12.32
N ASN A 87 -4.34 1.75 12.53
CA ASN A 87 -5.66 2.21 12.06
C ASN A 87 -5.75 2.19 10.52
N GLY A 88 -4.68 2.57 9.83
CA GLY A 88 -4.61 2.45 8.36
C GLY A 88 -4.69 1.00 7.90
N MET A 89 -4.04 0.07 8.60
CA MET A 89 -4.14 -1.36 8.31
C MET A 89 -5.55 -1.92 8.57
N ASN A 90 -6.21 -1.49 9.64
CA ASN A 90 -7.61 -1.85 9.90
C ASN A 90 -8.55 -1.31 8.82
N PHE A 91 -8.29 -0.09 8.33
CA PHE A 91 -9.04 0.49 7.22
C PHE A 91 -8.82 -0.30 5.91
N ALA A 92 -7.58 -0.66 5.59
CA ALA A 92 -7.27 -1.52 4.44
C ALA A 92 -8.02 -2.86 4.50
N ARG A 93 -8.01 -3.52 5.67
CA ARG A 93 -8.77 -4.76 5.90
C ARG A 93 -10.26 -4.56 5.68
N LYS A 94 -10.82 -3.44 6.15
CA LYS A 94 -12.22 -3.10 5.91
C LYS A 94 -12.51 -2.98 4.42
N VAL A 95 -11.77 -2.13 3.71
CA VAL A 95 -11.94 -1.90 2.25
C VAL A 95 -11.89 -3.20 1.46
N LEU A 96 -10.95 -4.08 1.78
CA LEU A 96 -10.87 -5.42 1.20
C LEU A 96 -12.12 -6.24 1.52
N SER A 97 -12.46 -6.41 2.80
CA SER A 97 -13.61 -7.25 3.19
C SER A 97 -14.96 -6.74 2.67
N THR A 98 -15.12 -5.44 2.47
CA THR A 98 -16.36 -4.83 1.96
C THR A 98 -16.39 -4.71 0.44
N GLY A 99 -15.26 -4.92 -0.25
CA GLY A 99 -15.16 -4.76 -1.71
C GLY A 99 -15.48 -3.33 -2.16
N GLU A 100 -15.07 -2.33 -1.37
CA GLU A 100 -15.37 -0.91 -1.61
C GLU A 100 -14.67 -0.32 -2.84
N CYS A 101 -13.73 -1.05 -3.44
CA CYS A 101 -13.02 -0.65 -4.66
C CYS A 101 -12.60 -1.88 -5.47
N ASP A 102 -12.36 -1.68 -6.77
CA ASP A 102 -11.87 -2.71 -7.67
C ASP A 102 -10.35 -2.90 -7.56
N LEU A 103 -9.61 -1.83 -7.26
CA LEU A 103 -8.16 -1.85 -7.04
C LEU A 103 -7.78 -1.16 -5.72
N LEU A 104 -7.08 -1.90 -4.86
CA LEU A 104 -6.47 -1.37 -3.65
C LEU A 104 -4.95 -1.35 -3.74
N VAL A 105 -4.36 -0.15 -3.67
CA VAL A 105 -2.92 0.03 -3.56
C VAL A 105 -2.54 0.22 -2.09
N LEU A 106 -1.62 -0.62 -1.60
CA LEU A 106 -1.04 -0.57 -0.27
C LEU A 106 0.45 -0.20 -0.40
N ASP A 107 0.69 1.11 -0.44
CA ASP A 107 2.01 1.69 -0.72
C ASP A 107 2.85 1.73 0.57
N GLU A 108 4.04 1.11 0.53
CA GLU A 108 4.99 0.86 1.63
C GLU A 108 4.48 -0.13 2.71
N VAL A 109 3.48 -0.94 2.39
CA VAL A 109 2.92 -1.92 3.33
C VAL A 109 3.91 -3.02 3.73
N LEU A 110 4.83 -3.43 2.85
CA LEU A 110 5.83 -4.44 3.21
C LEU A 110 6.78 -3.91 4.30
N GLY A 111 6.99 -2.58 4.33
CA GLY A 111 7.76 -1.93 5.38
C GLY A 111 7.11 -2.03 6.75
N LEU A 112 5.80 -2.30 6.85
CA LEU A 112 5.15 -2.53 8.15
C LEU A 112 5.64 -3.83 8.80
N ILE A 113 5.96 -4.84 7.99
CA ILE A 113 6.52 -6.10 8.47
C ILE A 113 7.97 -5.87 8.92
N ASP A 114 8.74 -5.14 8.12
CA ASP A 114 10.15 -4.82 8.43
C ASP A 114 10.29 -4.05 9.76
N ASN A 115 9.35 -3.13 10.03
CA ASN A 115 9.29 -2.36 11.27
C ASN A 115 8.54 -3.08 12.41
N ARG A 116 8.13 -4.35 12.22
CA ARG A 116 7.38 -5.16 13.21
C ARG A 116 6.08 -4.50 13.69
N LEU A 117 5.46 -3.70 12.82
CA LEU A 117 4.18 -3.03 13.08
C LEU A 117 2.99 -3.96 12.84
N ILE A 118 3.16 -4.92 11.93
CA ILE A 118 2.24 -6.02 11.65
C ILE A 118 3.01 -7.33 11.50
N GLU A 119 2.32 -8.45 11.67
CA GLU A 119 2.86 -9.77 11.35
C GLU A 119 2.65 -10.11 9.87
N LEU A 120 3.55 -10.90 9.29
CA LEU A 120 3.44 -11.36 7.90
C LEU A 120 2.14 -12.14 7.64
N GLU A 121 1.72 -12.98 8.59
CA GLU A 121 0.46 -13.73 8.48
C GLU A 121 -0.77 -12.81 8.45
N GLU A 122 -0.71 -11.64 9.08
CA GLU A 122 -1.79 -10.66 9.00
C GLU A 122 -1.99 -10.15 7.57
N LEU A 123 -0.88 -9.82 6.88
CA LEU A 123 -0.90 -9.40 5.47
C LEU A 123 -1.38 -10.54 4.56
N LYS A 124 -0.87 -11.76 4.76
CA LYS A 124 -1.28 -12.94 3.97
C LYS A 124 -2.79 -13.21 4.08
N ASN A 125 -3.31 -13.22 5.30
CA ASN A 125 -4.73 -13.45 5.56
C ASN A 125 -5.59 -12.35 4.90
N MET A 126 -5.12 -11.10 4.93
CA MET A 126 -5.80 -10.00 4.28
C MET A 126 -5.86 -10.16 2.75
N ILE A 127 -4.78 -10.60 2.10
CA ILE A 127 -4.74 -10.85 0.64
C ILE A 127 -5.66 -12.02 0.26
N LEU A 128 -5.68 -13.07 1.08
CA LEU A 128 -6.52 -14.26 0.87
C LEU A 128 -8.02 -13.99 1.07
N ALA A 129 -8.37 -13.04 1.94
CA ALA A 129 -9.76 -12.70 2.24
C ALA A 129 -10.39 -11.71 1.24
N ARG A 130 -9.65 -11.28 0.20
CA ARG A 130 -10.15 -10.30 -0.77
C ARG A 130 -11.31 -10.88 -1.62
N PRO A 131 -12.28 -10.06 -2.04
CA PRO A 131 -13.32 -10.44 -2.98
C PRO A 131 -12.75 -10.94 -4.31
N GLU A 132 -13.45 -11.89 -4.93
CA GLU A 132 -13.11 -12.35 -6.27
C GLU A 132 -13.18 -11.19 -7.26
N GLY A 133 -12.11 -10.98 -8.03
CA GLY A 133 -12.02 -9.89 -9.01
C GLY A 133 -11.30 -8.64 -8.51
N MET A 134 -11.15 -8.47 -7.18
CA MET A 134 -10.44 -7.32 -6.62
C MET A 134 -8.93 -7.42 -6.85
N GLU A 135 -8.35 -6.37 -7.41
CA GLU A 135 -6.91 -6.22 -7.64
C GLU A 135 -6.23 -5.58 -6.42
N VAL A 136 -5.01 -6.01 -6.11
CA VAL A 136 -4.21 -5.50 -4.99
C VAL A 136 -2.79 -5.24 -5.46
N VAL A 137 -2.27 -4.05 -5.16
CA VAL A 137 -0.87 -3.70 -5.38
C VAL A 137 -0.19 -3.48 -4.04
N LEU A 138 0.92 -4.16 -3.78
CA LEU A 138 1.73 -3.99 -2.58
C LEU A 138 3.08 -3.37 -2.97
N THR A 139 3.58 -2.44 -2.16
CA THR A 139 4.93 -1.92 -2.34
C THR A 139 5.75 -1.96 -1.04
N GLY A 140 7.07 -1.97 -1.18
CA GLY A 140 8.01 -1.76 -0.08
C GLY A 140 9.43 -2.11 -0.48
N ARG A 141 10.34 -2.27 0.47
CA ARG A 141 11.76 -2.53 0.16
C ARG A 141 12.08 -4.01 0.16
N VAL A 142 11.75 -4.69 1.25
CA VAL A 142 12.05 -6.11 1.44
C VAL A 142 10.85 -6.95 1.02
N PHE A 143 11.09 -7.98 0.23
CA PHE A 143 10.09 -8.96 -0.16
C PHE A 143 10.22 -10.23 0.69
N GLN A 144 9.13 -10.62 1.33
CA GLN A 144 9.00 -11.86 2.08
C GLN A 144 8.60 -12.98 1.11
N GLU A 145 9.46 -13.97 0.93
CA GLU A 145 9.25 -15.05 -0.05
C GLU A 145 7.96 -15.86 0.20
N GLU A 146 7.45 -15.87 1.42
CA GLU A 146 6.19 -16.48 1.80
C GLU A 146 4.96 -15.79 1.18
N LEU A 147 5.11 -14.56 0.65
CA LEU A 147 4.08 -13.87 -0.14
C LEU A 147 4.07 -14.33 -1.60
N ARG A 148 5.14 -14.95 -2.10
CA ARG A 148 5.26 -15.36 -3.52
C ARG A 148 4.11 -16.22 -4.00
N PRO A 149 3.61 -17.22 -3.24
CA PRO A 149 2.46 -18.03 -3.68
C PRO A 149 1.14 -17.25 -3.77
N LEU A 150 1.05 -16.07 -3.14
CA LEU A 150 -0.14 -15.22 -3.14
C LEU A 150 -0.10 -14.13 -4.22
N ALA A 151 1.05 -13.93 -4.87
CA ALA A 151 1.27 -12.89 -5.85
C ALA A 151 1.22 -13.45 -7.27
N ASP A 152 0.48 -12.78 -8.15
CA ASP A 152 0.45 -13.09 -9.57
C ASP A 152 1.69 -12.53 -10.27
N GLN A 153 2.15 -11.36 -9.83
CA GLN A 153 3.32 -10.67 -10.39
C GLN A 153 4.16 -10.05 -9.29
N VAL A 154 5.47 -10.24 -9.40
CA VAL A 154 6.45 -9.68 -8.46
C VAL A 154 7.55 -8.99 -9.26
N TYR A 155 7.75 -7.70 -9.00
CA TYR A 155 8.70 -6.83 -9.66
C TYR A 155 9.80 -6.40 -8.70
N HIS A 156 11.03 -6.78 -9.00
CA HIS A 156 12.21 -6.31 -8.28
C HIS A 156 12.77 -5.05 -8.98
N ILE A 157 12.66 -3.90 -8.32
CA ILE A 157 13.15 -2.61 -8.82
C ILE A 157 14.48 -2.29 -8.16
N VAL A 158 15.53 -2.22 -8.97
CA VAL A 158 16.90 -1.89 -8.55
C VAL A 158 17.43 -0.71 -9.35
N THR A 159 18.42 -0.01 -8.79
CA THR A 159 19.17 1.03 -9.50
C THR A 159 20.45 0.39 -10.04
N GLU A 160 20.68 0.49 -11.33
CA GLU A 160 21.95 0.07 -11.96
C GLU A 160 22.93 1.26 -12.01
N PRO A 161 24.24 1.01 -11.81
CA PRO A 161 25.29 2.03 -11.86
C PRO A 161 25.60 2.53 -13.28
#